data_AF-A0AAV5Q8A5-F1
#
_entry.id   AF-A0AAV5Q8A5-F1
#
_cell.length_a   1.000
_cell.length_b   1.000
_cell.length_c   1.000
_cell.angle_alpha   90.00
_cell.angle_beta   90.00
_cell.angle_gamma   90.00
#
_symmetry.space_group_name_H-M   'P 1'
#
loop_
_entity.id
_entity.type
_entity.pdbx_description
1 polymer ?
#
loop_
_entity_poly.entity_id
_entity_poly.type
_entity_poly.pdbx_seq_one_letter_code
_entity_poly.pdbx_strand_id
1 'polypeptide(L)'
;MDQNTERDGGENQLKRSYSPKPDHGTEEWHKMRKQSHKEVERRRRETINQAIKELQELVPTAHNNKAQVIRKAAEHIRKLTEKEESMNNKWTLEKIITEQAIGELASSNEKLKSELEKAYREIEYHKSQVGKLVDFIKEKGVDLGELELEKKEQ
;
A
#
# COMPACT_ATOMS: atom_id res chain seq x y z
N MET A 1 -18.11 36.72 38.20
CA MET A 1 -17.73 36.30 39.56
C MET A 1 -16.71 35.20 39.37
N ASP A 2 -15.46 35.61 39.13
CA ASP A 2 -14.36 34.68 38.89
C ASP A 2 -13.74 34.31 40.23
N GLN A 3 -13.84 33.04 40.59
CA GLN A 3 -13.25 32.51 41.81
C GLN A 3 -11.78 32.16 41.53
N ASN A 4 -10.93 33.02 42.06
CA ASN A 4 -9.50 32.84 42.23
C ASN A 4 -9.23 31.60 43.09
N THR A 5 -8.47 30.63 42.57
CA THR A 5 -7.92 29.53 43.38
C THR A 5 -6.40 29.61 43.29
N GLU A 6 -5.80 30.19 44.33
CA GLU A 6 -4.37 30.13 44.61
C GLU A 6 -3.99 28.72 45.09
N ARG A 7 -2.87 28.19 44.57
CA ARG A 7 -1.95 27.16 45.09
C ARG A 7 -1.15 26.64 43.89
N ASP A 8 0.14 26.38 43.94
CA ASP A 8 1.18 26.45 44.95
C ASP A 8 2.49 26.28 44.18
N GLY A 9 3.53 27.03 44.54
CA GLY A 9 4.81 27.04 43.88
C GLY A 9 5.59 25.76 44.20
N GLY A 10 5.54 24.79 43.30
CA GLY A 10 6.41 23.60 43.34
C GLY A 10 7.75 23.86 42.66
N GLU A 11 8.71 24.34 43.44
CA GLU A 11 10.11 24.56 43.11
C GLU A 11 10.78 23.31 42.50
N ASN A 12 11.14 23.36 41.21
CA ASN A 12 12.28 22.58 40.70
C ASN A 12 12.91 23.20 39.43
N GLN A 13 13.21 24.50 39.48
CA GLN A 13 14.21 25.06 38.58
C GLN A 13 15.58 24.91 39.24
N LEU A 14 16.24 23.79 38.96
CA LEU A 14 17.66 23.58 39.24
C LEU A 14 18.46 24.82 38.85
N LYS A 15 19.00 25.49 39.87
CA LYS A 15 19.82 26.70 39.80
C LYS A 15 20.94 26.50 38.78
N ARG A 16 20.73 26.97 37.55
CA ARG A 16 21.84 27.23 36.63
C ARG A 16 22.55 28.45 37.18
N SER A 17 23.65 28.22 37.89
CA SER A 17 24.50 29.26 38.47
C SER A 17 24.72 30.37 37.42
N TYR A 18 24.13 31.54 37.67
CA TYR A 18 24.26 32.70 36.79
C TYR A 18 25.61 33.34 37.07
N SER A 19 26.68 32.71 36.57
CA SER A 19 27.99 33.35 36.54
C SER A 19 27.85 34.59 35.65
N PRO A 20 28.16 35.80 36.15
CA PRO A 20 28.10 37.02 35.34
C PRO A 20 28.92 36.82 34.06
N LYS A 21 28.38 37.24 32.91
CA LYS A 21 29.14 37.19 31.64
C LYS A 21 30.45 37.96 31.87
N PRO A 22 31.63 37.33 31.69
CA PRO A 22 32.90 37.99 31.93
C PRO A 22 33.02 39.24 31.06
N ASP A 23 33.69 40.28 31.56
CA ASP A 23 33.83 41.55 30.83
C ASP A 23 34.60 41.36 29.51
N HIS A 24 34.19 42.07 28.47
CA HIS A 24 34.71 41.90 27.11
C HIS A 24 36.20 42.27 27.05
N GLY A 25 37.03 41.33 26.55
CA GLY A 25 38.49 41.52 26.48
C GLY A 25 39.25 41.01 27.71
N THR A 26 38.57 40.55 28.75
CA THR A 26 39.21 39.85 29.86
C THR A 26 39.65 38.43 29.48
N GLU A 27 40.67 37.93 30.16
CA GLU A 27 41.19 36.57 29.95
C GLU A 27 40.11 35.49 30.17
N GLU A 28 39.18 35.72 31.12
CA GLU A 28 38.04 34.84 31.37
C GLU A 28 37.00 34.88 30.25
N TRP A 29 36.78 36.04 29.62
CA TRP A 29 35.93 36.13 28.42
C TRP A 29 36.53 35.35 27.24
N HIS A 30 37.85 35.46 27.04
CA HIS A 30 38.55 34.70 26.01
C HIS A 30 38.51 33.17 26.27
N LYS A 31 38.68 32.73 27.53
CA LYS A 31 38.56 31.32 27.92
C LYS A 31 37.14 30.79 27.73
N MET A 32 36.13 31.52 28.20
CA MET A 32 34.71 31.15 28.05
C MET A 32 34.33 31.02 26.58
N ARG A 33 34.74 31.97 25.73
CA ARG A 33 34.48 31.91 24.28
C ARG A 33 35.13 30.70 23.63
N LYS A 34 36.38 30.38 24.00
CA LYS A 34 37.11 29.20 23.51
C LYS A 34 36.45 27.89 23.95
N GLN A 35 36.00 27.80 25.19
CA GLN A 35 35.28 26.63 25.71
C GLN A 35 33.91 26.46 25.05
N SER A 36 33.15 27.55 24.91
CA SER A 36 31.87 27.56 24.19
C SER A 36 32.03 27.09 22.75
N HIS A 37 33.05 27.59 22.04
CA HIS A 37 33.35 27.14 20.68
C HIS A 37 33.71 25.65 20.61
N LYS A 38 34.49 25.13 21.59
CA LYS A 38 34.78 23.69 21.69
C LYS A 38 33.52 22.86 21.92
N GLU A 39 32.63 23.32 22.79
CA GLU A 39 31.38 22.64 23.13
C GLU A 39 30.43 22.58 21.92
N VAL A 40 30.30 23.69 21.18
CA VAL A 40 29.52 23.73 19.94
C VAL A 40 30.05 22.71 18.93
N GLU A 41 31.36 22.66 18.73
CA GLU A 41 31.96 21.72 17.78
C GLU A 41 31.86 20.26 18.27
N ARG A 42 31.95 20.01 19.58
CA ARG A 42 31.72 18.67 20.17
C ARG A 42 30.30 18.19 19.87
N ARG A 43 29.28 19.02 20.15
CA ARG A 43 27.88 18.67 19.88
C ARG A 43 27.64 18.41 18.40
N ARG A 44 28.20 19.23 17.51
CA ARG A 44 28.13 19.01 16.06
C ARG A 44 28.70 17.65 15.67
N ARG A 45 29.86 17.26 16.20
CA ARG A 45 30.48 15.96 15.94
C ARG A 45 29.63 14.81 16.47
N GLU A 46 29.02 14.96 17.63
CA GLU A 46 28.13 13.94 18.21
C GLU A 46 26.89 13.73 17.35
N THR A 47 26.23 14.81 16.92
CA THR A 47 25.08 14.72 16.01
C THR A 47 25.44 14.02 14.70
N ILE A 48 26.57 14.36 14.08
CA ILE A 48 27.04 13.70 12.85
C ILE A 48 27.33 12.22 13.09
N ASN A 49 27.99 11.88 14.21
CA ASN A 49 28.30 10.49 14.53
C ASN A 49 27.06 9.66 14.79
N GLN A 50 26.05 10.25 15.43
CA GLN A 50 24.77 9.61 15.68
C GLN A 50 24.03 9.32 14.36
N ALA A 51 23.96 10.31 13.46
CA ALA A 51 23.37 10.13 12.13
C ALA A 51 24.08 9.04 11.30
N ILE A 52 25.41 8.92 11.40
CA ILE A 52 26.16 7.87 10.71
C ILE A 52 25.85 6.48 11.29
N LYS A 53 25.62 6.37 12.61
CA LYS A 53 25.23 5.09 13.23
C LYS A 53 23.83 4.66 12.81
N GLU A 54 22.88 5.58 12.81
CA GLU A 54 21.52 5.32 12.30
C GLU A 54 21.56 4.86 10.83
N LEU A 55 22.38 5.50 10.01
CA LEU A 55 22.58 5.08 8.62
C LEU A 55 23.18 3.66 8.51
N GLN A 56 24.06 3.28 9.43
CA GLN A 56 24.67 1.94 9.45
C GLN A 56 23.64 0.85 9.79
N GLU A 57 22.65 1.13 10.64
CA GLU A 57 21.59 0.18 10.99
C GLU A 57 20.63 -0.11 9.84
N LEU A 58 20.39 0.88 8.97
CA LEU A 58 19.49 0.75 7.82
C LEU A 58 20.12 0.08 6.60
N VAL A 59 21.45 0.06 6.54
CA VAL A 59 22.20 -0.43 5.37
C VAL A 59 22.76 -1.82 5.69
N PRO A 60 22.62 -2.80 4.79
CA PRO A 60 23.20 -4.12 4.99
C PRO A 60 24.74 -4.05 4.88
N THR A 61 25.40 -3.68 5.97
CA THR A 61 26.87 -3.57 6.06
C THR A 61 27.39 -3.96 7.44
N ALA A 62 28.45 -4.77 7.46
CA ALA A 62 29.16 -5.14 8.69
C ALA A 62 30.35 -4.20 9.00
N HIS A 63 30.49 -3.10 8.25
CA HIS A 63 31.64 -2.19 8.38
C HIS A 63 31.39 -1.11 9.43
N ASN A 64 32.40 -0.86 10.28
CA ASN A 64 32.37 0.21 11.28
C ASN A 64 33.10 1.49 10.81
N ASN A 65 33.63 1.50 9.60
CA ASN A 65 34.32 2.65 9.03
C ASN A 65 33.30 3.65 8.42
N LYS A 66 33.27 4.88 8.95
CA LYS A 66 32.34 5.93 8.53
C LYS A 66 32.31 6.17 7.02
N ALA A 67 33.48 6.21 6.36
CA ALA A 67 33.55 6.45 4.92
C ALA A 67 33.01 5.27 4.11
N GLN A 68 33.20 4.03 4.59
CA GLN A 68 32.62 2.85 3.96
C GLN A 68 31.10 2.78 4.17
N VAL A 69 30.61 3.08 5.38
CA VAL A 69 29.17 3.15 5.68
C VAL A 69 28.48 4.13 4.74
N ILE A 70 29.01 5.34 4.58
CA ILE A 70 28.43 6.36 3.68
C ILE A 70 28.42 5.89 2.22
N ARG A 71 29.52 5.28 1.73
CA ARG A 71 29.57 4.75 0.35
C ARG A 71 28.57 3.62 0.14
N LYS A 72 28.48 2.68 1.09
CA LYS A 72 27.56 1.55 1.02
C LYS A 72 26.11 2.00 1.12
N ALA A 73 25.81 3.02 1.91
CA ALA A 73 24.50 3.64 1.95
C ALA A 73 24.10 4.20 0.59
N ALA A 74 24.99 4.97 -0.05
CA ALA A 74 24.73 5.53 -1.37
C ALA A 74 24.52 4.44 -2.43
N GLU A 75 25.31 3.36 -2.40
CA GLU A 75 25.10 2.18 -3.26
C GLU A 75 23.75 1.49 -2.98
N HIS A 76 23.38 1.35 -1.71
CA HIS A 76 22.15 0.69 -1.31
C HIS A 76 20.92 1.49 -1.76
N ILE A 77 20.93 2.82 -1.60
CA ILE A 77 19.86 3.70 -2.10
C ILE A 77 19.68 3.53 -3.60
N ARG A 78 20.77 3.55 -4.39
CA ARG A 78 20.68 3.34 -5.85
C ARG A 78 20.06 1.99 -6.20
N LYS A 79 20.49 0.92 -5.53
CA LYS A 79 19.92 -0.42 -5.73
C LYS A 79 18.45 -0.51 -5.33
N LEU A 80 18.03 0.19 -4.26
CA LEU A 80 16.63 0.25 -3.85
C LEU A 80 15.79 0.96 -4.92
N THR A 81 16.28 2.07 -5.49
CA THR A 81 15.61 2.77 -6.59
C THR A 81 15.49 1.89 -7.83
N GLU A 82 16.57 1.22 -8.25
CA GLU A 82 16.54 0.29 -9.39
C GLU A 82 15.58 -0.89 -9.14
N LYS A 83 15.55 -1.40 -7.90
CA LYS A 83 14.63 -2.48 -7.50
C LYS A 83 13.18 -2.01 -7.50
N GLU A 84 12.91 -0.81 -7.01
CA GLU A 84 11.58 -0.21 -7.03
C GLU A 84 11.07 -0.04 -8.46
N GLU A 85 11.91 0.48 -9.36
CA GLU A 85 11.58 0.61 -10.78
C GLU A 85 11.30 -0.75 -11.43
N SER A 86 12.16 -1.74 -11.18
CA SER A 86 11.95 -3.12 -11.67
C SER A 86 10.65 -3.73 -11.15
N MET A 87 10.33 -3.53 -9.87
CA MET A 87 9.07 -3.98 -9.28
C MET A 87 7.88 -3.27 -9.92
N ASN A 88 7.93 -1.94 -10.11
CA ASN A 88 6.87 -1.18 -10.75
C ASN A 88 6.59 -1.69 -12.18
N ASN A 89 7.65 -1.91 -12.97
CA ASN A 89 7.54 -2.47 -14.31
C ASN A 89 6.91 -3.86 -14.31
N LYS A 90 7.31 -4.72 -13.36
CA LYS A 90 6.72 -6.06 -13.20
C LYS A 90 5.23 -5.99 -12.86
N TRP A 91 4.86 -5.18 -11.87
CA TRP A 91 3.46 -5.00 -11.46
C TRP A 91 2.60 -4.41 -12.58
N THR A 92 3.13 -3.45 -13.33
CA THR A 92 2.44 -2.86 -14.49
C THR A 92 2.19 -3.91 -15.57
N LEU A 93 3.18 -4.75 -15.88
CA LEU A 93 3.03 -5.83 -16.85
C LEU A 93 2.00 -6.86 -16.39
N GLU A 94 2.09 -7.34 -15.14
CA GLU A 94 1.14 -8.30 -14.57
C GLU A 94 -0.29 -7.76 -14.57
N LYS A 95 -0.46 -6.46 -14.27
CA LYS A 95 -1.76 -5.78 -14.34
C LYS A 95 -2.33 -5.82 -15.75
N ILE A 96 -1.56 -5.42 -16.76
CA ILE A 96 -2.01 -5.39 -18.17
C ILE A 96 -2.42 -6.80 -18.63
N ILE A 97 -1.61 -7.82 -18.34
CA ILE A 97 -1.90 -9.21 -18.71
C ILE A 97 -3.20 -9.69 -18.05
N THR A 98 -3.38 -9.38 -16.76
CA THR A 98 -4.58 -9.77 -16.03
C THR A 98 -5.82 -9.05 -16.54
N GLU A 99 -5.72 -7.75 -16.83
CA GLU A 99 -6.81 -6.96 -17.42
C GLU A 99 -7.20 -7.49 -18.81
N GLN A 100 -6.22 -7.86 -19.64
CA GLN A 100 -6.48 -8.48 -20.93
C GLN A 100 -7.20 -9.84 -20.77
N ALA A 101 -6.71 -10.70 -19.88
CA ALA A 101 -7.32 -12.01 -19.62
C ALA A 101 -8.76 -11.87 -19.09
N ILE A 102 -9.01 -10.90 -18.21
CA ILE A 102 -10.36 -10.56 -17.73
C ILE A 102 -11.26 -10.14 -18.90
N GLY A 103 -10.76 -9.28 -19.80
CA GLY A 103 -11.51 -8.84 -20.98
C GLY A 103 -11.86 -9.99 -21.93
N GLU A 104 -10.92 -10.90 -22.18
CA GLU A 104 -11.14 -12.09 -23.00
C GLU A 104 -12.18 -13.03 -22.38
N LEU A 105 -12.08 -13.28 -21.07
CA LEU A 105 -13.04 -14.09 -20.33
C LEU A 105 -14.44 -13.45 -20.31
N ALA A 106 -14.53 -12.13 -20.13
CA ALA A 106 -15.79 -11.40 -20.17
C ALA A 106 -16.46 -11.53 -21.55
N SER A 107 -15.70 -11.33 -22.63
CA SER A 107 -16.21 -11.49 -24.00
C SER A 107 -16.67 -12.92 -24.30
N SER A 108 -15.90 -13.93 -23.85
CA SER A 108 -16.29 -15.33 -23.98
C SER A 108 -17.58 -15.63 -23.23
N ASN A 109 -17.73 -15.10 -22.00
CA ASN A 109 -18.92 -15.28 -21.19
C ASN A 109 -20.16 -14.64 -21.83
N GLU A 110 -20.03 -13.43 -22.39
CA GLU A 110 -21.12 -12.78 -23.14
C GLU A 110 -21.58 -13.59 -24.35
N LYS A 111 -20.62 -14.16 -25.11
CA LYS A 111 -20.94 -15.04 -26.26
C LYS A 111 -21.71 -16.27 -25.81
N LEU A 112 -21.23 -16.96 -24.76
CA LEU A 112 -21.89 -18.14 -24.22
C LEU A 112 -23.30 -17.83 -23.70
N LYS A 113 -23.49 -16.68 -23.03
CA LYS A 113 -24.82 -16.23 -22.61
C LYS A 113 -25.75 -16.00 -23.81
N SER A 114 -25.26 -15.38 -24.88
CA SER A 114 -26.04 -15.17 -26.11
C SER A 114 -26.42 -16.49 -26.79
N GLU A 115 -25.49 -17.43 -26.88
CA GLU A 115 -25.74 -18.76 -27.45
C GLU A 115 -26.75 -19.55 -26.60
N LEU A 116 -26.63 -19.49 -25.28
CA LEU A 116 -27.57 -20.11 -24.36
C LEU A 116 -28.98 -19.53 -24.52
N GLU A 117 -29.12 -18.22 -24.63
CA GLU A 117 -30.42 -17.56 -24.86
C GLU A 117 -31.04 -17.95 -26.21
N LYS A 118 -30.22 -18.10 -27.26
CA LYS A 118 -30.69 -18.59 -28.57
C LYS A 118 -31.18 -20.03 -28.46
N ALA A 119 -30.40 -20.90 -27.84
CA ALA A 119 -30.77 -22.31 -27.64
C ALA A 119 -32.08 -22.43 -26.84
N TYR A 120 -32.25 -21.64 -25.77
CA TYR A 120 -33.51 -21.62 -25.02
C TYR A 120 -34.70 -21.17 -25.88
N ARG A 121 -34.54 -20.13 -26.72
CA ARG A 121 -35.59 -19.69 -27.64
C ARG A 121 -35.96 -20.77 -28.65
N GLU A 122 -34.98 -21.49 -29.20
CA GLU A 122 -35.22 -22.60 -30.13
C GLU A 122 -35.95 -23.76 -29.45
N ILE A 123 -35.57 -24.12 -28.23
CA ILE A 123 -36.25 -25.14 -27.43
C ILE A 123 -37.71 -24.76 -27.19
N GLU A 124 -37.98 -23.53 -26.77
CA GLU A 124 -39.36 -23.06 -26.54
C GLU A 124 -40.18 -23.02 -27.83
N TYR A 125 -39.56 -22.61 -28.95
CA TYR A 125 -40.20 -22.68 -30.26
C TYR A 125 -40.58 -24.11 -30.62
N HIS A 126 -39.65 -25.07 -30.53
CA HIS A 126 -39.92 -26.47 -30.84
C HIS A 126 -40.97 -27.08 -29.90
N LYS A 127 -40.91 -26.81 -28.60
CA LYS A 127 -41.96 -27.23 -27.64
C LYS A 127 -43.34 -26.71 -28.05
N SER A 128 -43.44 -25.45 -28.49
CA SER A 128 -44.70 -24.88 -28.97
C SER A 128 -45.21 -25.57 -30.24
N GLN A 129 -44.32 -25.86 -31.20
CA GLN A 129 -44.71 -26.58 -32.43
C GLN A 129 -45.18 -28.01 -32.11
N VAL A 130 -44.48 -28.72 -31.23
CA VAL A 130 -44.88 -30.06 -30.76
C VAL A 130 -46.23 -29.99 -30.07
N GLY A 131 -46.47 -29.00 -29.20
CA GLY A 131 -47.77 -28.79 -28.56
C GLY A 131 -48.92 -28.65 -29.57
N LYS A 132 -48.75 -27.79 -30.58
CA LYS A 132 -49.75 -27.61 -31.65
C LYS A 132 -50.00 -28.89 -32.45
N LEU A 133 -48.96 -29.67 -32.73
CA LEU A 133 -49.10 -30.95 -33.42
C LEU A 133 -49.86 -31.97 -32.58
N VAL A 134 -49.56 -32.05 -31.27
CA VAL A 134 -50.28 -32.92 -30.33
C VAL A 134 -51.76 -32.54 -30.27
N ASP A 135 -52.07 -31.25 -30.19
CA ASP A 135 -53.46 -30.75 -30.18
C ASP A 135 -54.18 -31.09 -31.50
N PHE A 136 -53.53 -30.87 -32.64
CA PHE A 136 -54.08 -31.22 -33.96
C PHE A 136 -54.37 -32.73 -34.11
N ILE A 137 -53.49 -33.59 -33.59
CA ILE A 137 -53.69 -35.05 -33.64
C ILE A 137 -54.87 -35.47 -32.75
N LYS A 138 -54.99 -34.88 -31.55
CA LYS A 138 -56.14 -35.10 -30.65
C LYS A 138 -57.45 -34.68 -31.30
N GLU A 139 -57.50 -33.53 -31.99
CA GLU A 139 -58.69 -33.07 -32.73
C GLU A 139 -59.12 -34.03 -33.85
N LYS A 140 -58.18 -34.78 -34.44
CA LYS A 140 -58.47 -35.80 -35.45
C LYS A 140 -58.96 -37.14 -34.87
N GLY A 141 -59.16 -37.22 -33.56
CA GLY A 141 -59.68 -38.41 -32.87
C GLY A 141 -58.66 -39.55 -32.77
N VAL A 142 -57.37 -39.25 -32.96
CA VAL A 142 -56.28 -40.21 -32.76
C VAL A 142 -55.81 -40.08 -31.31
N ASP A 143 -56.03 -41.11 -30.51
CA ASP A 143 -55.52 -41.18 -29.15
C ASP A 143 -54.00 -41.48 -29.19
N LEU A 144 -53.21 -40.56 -28.66
CA LEU A 144 -51.74 -40.66 -28.62
C LEU A 144 -51.23 -41.43 -27.39
N GLY A 145 -52.09 -41.78 -26.42
CA GLY A 145 -51.66 -42.21 -25.10
C GLY A 145 -50.90 -41.10 -24.34
N GLU A 146 -50.69 -41.28 -23.04
CA GLU A 146 -49.97 -40.33 -22.20
C GLU A 146 -48.49 -40.24 -22.61
N LEU A 147 -48.16 -39.31 -23.50
CA LEU A 147 -46.81 -38.77 -23.64
C LEU A 147 -46.60 -37.74 -22.53
N GLU A 148 -46.29 -38.21 -21.32
CA GLU A 148 -45.76 -37.36 -20.27
C GLU A 148 -44.38 -36.85 -20.71
N LEU A 149 -44.34 -35.62 -21.20
CA LEU A 149 -43.12 -34.84 -21.23
C LEU A 149 -42.73 -34.58 -19.77
N GLU A 150 -41.83 -35.42 -19.23
CA GLU A 150 -41.19 -35.19 -17.94
C GLU A 150 -40.69 -33.75 -17.87
N LYS A 151 -41.42 -32.90 -17.14
CA LYS A 151 -40.91 -31.63 -16.65
C LYS A 151 -39.83 -31.96 -15.63
N LYS A 152 -38.58 -32.11 -16.07
CA LYS A 152 -37.45 -32.06 -15.15
C LYS A 152 -37.33 -30.62 -14.65
N GLU A 153 -37.86 -30.42 -13.44
CA GLU A 153 -37.63 -29.23 -12.62
C GLU A 153 -36.12 -29.01 -12.44
N GLN A 154 -35.77 -27.72 -12.45
CA GLN A 154 -34.41 -27.18 -12.35
C GLN A 154 -33.85 -27.31 -10.93
#